data_AF-A0A1E1F2P6-F1
#
_entry.id   AF-A0A1E1F2P6-F1
#
_cell.length_a   1.000
_cell.length_b   1.000
_cell.length_c   1.000
_cell.angle_alpha   90.00
_cell.angle_beta   90.00
_cell.angle_gamma   90.00
#
_symmetry.space_group_name_H-M   'P 1'
#
loop_
_entity.id
_entity.type
_entity.pdbx_description
1 polymer ?
#
loop_
_entity_poly.entity_id
_entity_poly.type
_entity_poly.pdbx_seq_one_letter_code
_entity_poly.pdbx_strand_id
1 'polypeptide(L)'
;MQRMIGGFRALFAAMMLALGALTVTPATAGVLQCVPFARQVSGIDLYGNANSWWGQAEGRYDRGHEPRVGAVLAFSASRAMPVGHVAMVSKVVSDREVLLTHANWSYRGGIERNVRAIDVSPNNDWTDVRVWYGPIGKLGTRSNPARGFIYANAPRDEAQVQFASADRATAGSDAARGAY
;
A
#
# COMPACT_ATOMS: atom_id res chain seq x y z
N MET A 1 -61.98 15.46 0.65
CA MET A 1 -60.78 16.08 0.03
C MET A 1 -59.45 15.74 0.73
N GLN A 2 -59.43 15.24 1.98
CA GLN A 2 -58.19 14.90 2.72
C GLN A 2 -57.41 13.65 2.22
N ARG A 3 -58.05 12.75 1.43
CA ARG A 3 -57.44 11.46 1.03
C ARG A 3 -56.53 11.52 -0.20
N MET A 4 -56.63 12.57 -1.03
CA MET A 4 -55.88 12.66 -2.30
C MET A 4 -54.46 13.23 -2.14
N ILE A 5 -54.16 13.90 -1.03
CA ILE A 5 -52.85 14.55 -0.79
C ILE A 5 -51.80 13.55 -0.25
N GLY A 6 -52.23 12.48 0.42
CA GLY A 6 -51.34 11.45 0.99
C GLY A 6 -50.73 10.50 -0.05
N GLY A 7 -51.47 10.20 -1.12
CA GLY A 7 -51.00 9.31 -2.20
C GLY A 7 -49.86 9.92 -3.01
N PHE A 8 -49.87 11.23 -3.22
CA PHE A 8 -48.86 11.92 -4.02
C PHE A 8 -47.50 12.04 -3.32
N ARG A 9 -47.49 12.11 -1.97
CA ARG A 9 -46.26 12.10 -1.15
C ARG A 9 -45.62 10.71 -1.08
N ALA A 10 -46.44 9.65 -1.02
CA ALA A 10 -45.95 8.27 -1.03
C ALA A 10 -45.33 7.87 -2.39
N LEU A 11 -45.92 8.34 -3.50
CA LEU A 11 -45.40 8.11 -4.85
C LEU A 11 -44.08 8.85 -5.09
N PHE A 12 -43.92 10.08 -4.59
CA PHE A 12 -42.65 10.82 -4.69
C PHE A 12 -41.51 10.19 -3.87
N ALA A 13 -41.81 9.70 -2.66
CA ALA A 13 -40.83 9.03 -1.80
C ALA A 13 -40.37 7.68 -2.38
N ALA A 14 -41.29 6.90 -2.94
CA ALA A 14 -40.98 5.63 -3.60
C ALA A 14 -40.14 5.83 -4.88
N MET A 15 -40.37 6.92 -5.63
CA MET A 15 -39.62 7.23 -6.84
C MET A 15 -38.19 7.73 -6.54
N MET A 16 -37.96 8.43 -5.42
CA MET A 16 -36.62 8.82 -4.95
C MET A 16 -35.80 7.64 -4.41
N LEU A 17 -36.44 6.68 -3.73
CA LEU A 17 -35.78 5.43 -3.31
C LEU A 17 -35.45 4.51 -4.50
N ALA A 18 -36.31 4.47 -5.53
CA ALA A 18 -36.06 3.67 -6.73
C ALA A 18 -34.96 4.26 -7.64
N LEU A 19 -34.72 5.58 -7.61
CA LEU A 19 -33.67 6.22 -8.42
C LEU A 19 -32.26 6.14 -7.80
N GLY A 20 -32.15 5.94 -6.47
CA GLY A 20 -30.85 5.84 -5.78
C GLY A 20 -30.12 4.50 -5.98
N ALA A 21 -30.80 3.47 -6.47
CA ALA A 21 -30.24 2.13 -6.64
C ALA A 21 -29.53 1.89 -8.00
N LEU A 22 -29.49 2.87 -8.89
CA LEU A 22 -29.06 2.71 -10.30
C LEU A 22 -27.64 3.22 -10.61
N THR A 23 -26.85 3.64 -9.63
CA THR A 23 -25.49 4.17 -9.89
C THR A 23 -24.39 3.43 -9.15
N VAL A 24 -24.46 2.09 -9.08
CA VAL A 24 -23.28 1.29 -8.74
C VAL A 24 -22.46 1.09 -10.00
N THR A 25 -21.59 2.06 -10.34
CA THR A 25 -20.57 1.84 -11.38
C THR A 25 -19.53 0.86 -10.82
N PRO A 26 -19.33 -0.32 -11.42
CA PRO A 26 -18.27 -1.21 -10.97
C PRO A 26 -16.93 -0.49 -11.13
N ALA A 27 -16.14 -0.44 -10.06
CA ALA A 27 -14.77 0.04 -10.15
C ALA A 27 -13.98 -0.95 -11.04
N THR A 28 -13.63 -0.53 -12.25
CA THR A 28 -12.72 -1.31 -13.09
C THR A 28 -11.34 -1.24 -12.46
N ALA A 29 -10.93 -2.30 -11.78
CA ALA A 29 -9.59 -2.41 -11.22
C ALA A 29 -8.57 -2.45 -12.37
N GLY A 30 -7.87 -1.34 -12.58
CA GLY A 30 -6.73 -1.27 -13.48
C GLY A 30 -5.60 -2.20 -13.02
N VAL A 31 -4.62 -2.43 -13.90
CA VAL A 31 -3.45 -3.25 -13.56
C VAL A 31 -2.65 -2.57 -12.47
N LEU A 32 -2.46 -3.27 -11.36
CA LEU A 32 -1.75 -2.73 -10.21
C LEU A 32 -0.35 -2.25 -10.61
N GLN A 33 -0.04 -1.00 -10.27
CA GLN A 33 1.26 -0.37 -10.56
C GLN A 33 2.08 -0.26 -9.28
N CYS A 34 3.39 -0.03 -9.43
CA CYS A 34 4.31 0.11 -8.30
C CYS A 34 3.95 1.29 -7.39
N VAL A 35 3.60 2.45 -7.95
CA VAL A 35 3.24 3.68 -7.23
C VAL A 35 2.04 3.48 -6.29
N PRO A 36 0.83 3.11 -6.74
CA PRO A 36 -0.31 2.94 -5.84
C PRO A 36 -0.06 1.85 -4.79
N PHE A 37 0.64 0.76 -5.15
CA PHE A 37 1.00 -0.27 -4.20
C PHE A 37 2.00 0.22 -3.14
N ALA A 38 3.06 0.93 -3.56
CA ALA A 38 4.07 1.50 -2.66
C ALA A 38 3.43 2.44 -1.64
N ARG A 39 2.50 3.30 -2.06
CA ARG A 39 1.74 4.17 -1.14
C ARG A 39 1.00 3.35 -0.09
N GLN A 40 0.30 2.30 -0.51
CA GLN A 40 -0.47 1.42 0.39
C GLN A 40 0.42 0.76 1.45
N VAL A 41 1.61 0.30 1.07
CA VAL A 41 2.48 -0.47 1.99
C VAL A 41 3.46 0.40 2.79
N SER A 42 3.79 1.61 2.34
CA SER A 42 4.76 2.49 3.00
C SER A 42 4.15 3.67 3.75
N GLY A 43 2.90 4.04 3.46
CA GLY A 43 2.30 5.27 3.99
C GLY A 43 2.80 6.57 3.34
N ILE A 44 3.70 6.50 2.35
CA ILE A 44 4.13 7.67 1.57
C ILE A 44 2.97 8.12 0.68
N ASP A 45 2.59 9.38 0.80
CA ASP A 45 1.50 10.00 0.03
C ASP A 45 2.02 10.89 -1.11
N LEU A 46 2.71 10.24 -2.06
CA LEU A 46 3.19 10.83 -3.31
C LEU A 46 2.47 10.19 -4.51
N TYR A 47 2.30 10.94 -5.60
CA TYR A 47 1.46 10.53 -6.74
C TYR A 47 2.18 10.78 -8.07
N GLY A 48 1.58 10.30 -9.16
CA GLY A 48 2.16 10.41 -10.49
C GLY A 48 3.25 9.36 -10.75
N ASN A 49 4.10 9.62 -11.75
CA ASN A 49 5.12 8.67 -12.18
C ASN A 49 6.20 8.45 -11.11
N ALA A 50 6.72 7.23 -11.01
CA ALA A 50 7.72 6.86 -10.00
C ALA A 50 9.00 7.71 -10.08
N ASN A 51 9.46 8.05 -11.28
CA ASN A 51 10.64 8.91 -11.49
C ASN A 51 10.50 10.31 -10.90
N SER A 52 9.28 10.79 -10.66
CA SER A 52 9.01 12.11 -10.08
C SER A 52 9.02 12.11 -8.55
N TRP A 53 8.90 10.94 -7.91
CA TRP A 53 8.75 10.83 -6.45
C TRP A 53 9.96 11.39 -5.71
N TRP A 54 11.18 11.19 -6.22
CA TRP A 54 12.38 11.72 -5.58
C TRP A 54 12.37 13.25 -5.47
N GLY A 55 11.91 13.94 -6.51
CA GLY A 55 11.77 15.39 -6.49
C GLY A 55 10.58 15.84 -5.66
N GLN A 56 9.44 15.16 -5.76
CA GLN A 56 8.26 15.50 -4.96
C GLN A 56 8.46 15.30 -3.45
N ALA A 57 9.34 14.38 -3.06
CA ALA A 57 9.67 14.13 -1.66
C ALA A 57 10.44 15.29 -1.02
N GLU A 58 11.12 16.12 -1.81
CA GLU A 58 11.85 17.27 -1.28
C GLU A 58 10.94 18.21 -0.49
N GLY A 59 11.33 18.50 0.76
CA GLY A 59 10.56 19.32 1.69
C GLY A 59 9.29 18.66 2.25
N ARG A 60 8.97 17.43 1.86
CA ARG A 60 7.78 16.68 2.33
C ARG A 60 8.12 15.38 3.07
N TYR A 61 9.23 14.75 2.69
CA TYR A 61 9.78 13.53 3.26
C TYR A 61 11.30 13.66 3.30
N ASP A 62 11.92 13.11 4.35
CA ASP A 62 13.37 12.95 4.36
C ASP A 62 13.81 11.98 3.26
N ARG A 63 15.01 12.22 2.72
CA ARG A 63 15.62 11.42 1.67
C ARG A 63 17.08 11.14 1.99
N GLY A 64 17.58 9.99 1.55
CA GLY A 64 18.98 9.63 1.76
C GLY A 64 19.35 8.32 1.08
N HIS A 65 20.53 7.78 1.42
CA HIS A 65 21.05 6.55 0.84
C HIS A 65 21.14 5.40 1.87
N GLU A 66 20.80 5.67 3.13
CA GLU A 66 20.77 4.64 4.16
C GLU A 66 19.47 3.82 4.02
N PRO A 67 19.53 2.48 3.87
CA PRO A 67 18.35 1.64 3.80
C PRO A 67 17.65 1.55 5.17
N ARG A 68 16.33 1.73 5.19
CA ARG A 68 15.49 1.60 6.40
C ARG A 68 14.24 0.80 6.09
N VAL A 69 13.78 -0.02 7.03
CA VAL A 69 12.50 -0.71 6.90
C VAL A 69 11.37 0.31 6.73
N GLY A 70 10.47 0.08 5.79
CA GLY A 70 9.37 0.97 5.42
C GLY A 70 9.77 2.09 4.45
N ALA A 71 11.06 2.38 4.28
CA ALA A 71 11.51 3.36 3.29
C ALA A 71 11.23 2.86 1.86
N VAL A 72 11.02 3.80 0.93
CA VAL A 72 10.78 3.49 -0.47
C VAL A 72 12.03 3.81 -1.29
N LEU A 73 12.65 2.76 -1.86
CA LEU A 73 13.70 2.90 -2.84
C LEU A 73 13.11 3.49 -4.13
N ALA A 74 13.65 4.64 -4.56
CA ALA A 74 13.21 5.35 -5.75
C ALA A 74 14.18 5.13 -6.92
N PHE A 75 13.75 4.37 -7.92
CA PHE A 75 14.53 4.14 -9.13
C PHE A 75 14.39 5.30 -10.12
N SER A 76 15.51 5.67 -10.74
CA SER A 76 15.56 6.67 -11.81
C SER A 76 14.90 6.14 -13.09
N ALA A 77 14.45 7.06 -13.93
CA ALA A 77 14.05 6.72 -15.29
C ALA A 77 15.25 6.20 -16.10
N SER A 78 15.01 5.19 -16.93
CA SER A 78 15.99 4.65 -17.87
C SER A 78 15.30 4.22 -19.17
N ARG A 79 16.07 3.83 -20.19
CA ARG A 79 15.51 3.34 -21.46
C ARG A 79 14.58 2.13 -21.27
N ALA A 80 14.90 1.23 -20.35
CA ALA A 80 14.08 0.05 -20.06
C ALA A 80 12.94 0.33 -19.07
N MET A 81 13.00 1.46 -18.36
CA MET A 81 12.06 1.84 -17.31
C MET A 81 11.79 3.36 -17.35
N PRO A 82 11.07 3.87 -18.38
CA PRO A 82 11.00 5.30 -18.66
C PRO A 82 10.29 6.12 -17.58
N VAL A 83 9.35 5.50 -16.86
CA VAL A 83 8.58 6.13 -15.79
C VAL A 83 9.21 5.94 -14.41
N GLY A 84 10.40 5.33 -14.32
CA GLY A 84 11.04 4.93 -13.07
C GLY A 84 10.32 3.76 -12.39
N HIS A 85 10.69 3.48 -11.15
CA HIS A 85 10.03 2.49 -10.30
C HIS A 85 10.20 2.84 -8.82
N VAL A 86 9.31 2.34 -7.97
CA VAL A 86 9.40 2.49 -6.52
C VAL A 86 9.15 1.16 -5.84
N ALA A 87 9.88 0.89 -4.77
CA ALA A 87 9.77 -0.34 -4.01
C ALA A 87 10.01 -0.11 -2.52
N MET A 88 9.13 -0.62 -1.66
CA MET A 88 9.28 -0.49 -0.22
C MET A 88 10.27 -1.53 0.31
N VAL A 89 11.18 -1.11 1.18
CA VAL A 89 12.08 -2.00 1.92
C VAL A 89 11.29 -2.70 3.01
N SER A 90 11.10 -4.02 2.89
CA SER A 90 10.47 -4.83 3.94
C SER A 90 11.46 -5.36 4.97
N LYS A 91 12.75 -5.46 4.62
CA LYS A 91 13.82 -5.84 5.56
C LYS A 91 15.16 -5.30 5.09
N VAL A 92 15.99 -4.86 6.02
CA VAL A 92 17.41 -4.61 5.77
C VAL A 92 18.19 -5.88 6.15
N VAL A 93 18.96 -6.43 5.23
CA VAL A 93 19.75 -7.67 5.43
C VAL A 93 21.20 -7.32 5.73
N SER A 94 21.75 -6.33 5.02
CA SER A 94 23.08 -5.76 5.24
C SER A 94 23.15 -4.36 4.61
N ASP A 95 24.30 -3.70 4.71
CA ASP A 95 24.55 -2.40 4.09
C ASP A 95 24.34 -2.41 2.56
N ARG A 96 24.44 -3.58 1.93
CA ARG A 96 24.30 -3.79 0.47
C ARG A 96 23.11 -4.64 0.06
N GLU A 97 22.34 -5.19 1.00
CA GLU A 97 21.21 -6.06 0.67
C GLU A 97 19.97 -5.69 1.46
N VAL A 98 18.87 -5.53 0.73
CA VAL A 98 17.53 -5.34 1.29
C VAL A 98 16.57 -6.33 0.66
N LEU A 99 15.46 -6.59 1.35
CA LEU A 99 14.30 -7.23 0.79
C LEU A 99 13.27 -6.17 0.42
N LEU A 100 12.74 -6.24 -0.78
CA LEU A 100 11.75 -5.33 -1.33
C LEU A 100 10.36 -5.96 -1.37
N THR A 101 9.37 -5.11 -1.18
CA THR A 101 7.96 -5.39 -1.46
C THR A 101 7.44 -4.35 -2.44
N HIS A 102 7.03 -4.81 -3.62
CA HIS A 102 6.63 -3.96 -4.74
C HIS A 102 5.70 -4.69 -5.71
N ALA A 103 5.14 -3.94 -6.67
CA ALA A 103 4.25 -4.49 -7.70
C ALA A 103 4.75 -4.12 -9.09
N ASN A 104 4.33 -4.90 -10.09
CA ASN A 104 4.58 -4.63 -11.51
C ASN A 104 6.07 -4.59 -11.89
N TRP A 105 6.90 -5.43 -11.26
CA TRP A 105 8.32 -5.58 -11.59
C TRP A 105 8.56 -6.74 -12.56
N SER A 106 8.48 -7.99 -12.09
CA SER A 106 8.75 -9.13 -12.97
C SER A 106 7.58 -9.51 -13.86
N TYR A 107 6.36 -9.29 -13.38
CA TYR A 107 5.13 -9.60 -14.09
C TYR A 107 4.17 -8.43 -14.03
N ARG A 108 3.45 -8.23 -15.13
CA ARG A 108 2.47 -7.15 -15.25
C ARG A 108 1.41 -7.27 -14.14
N GLY A 109 1.34 -6.28 -13.26
CA GLY A 109 0.42 -6.25 -12.11
C GLY A 109 0.75 -7.20 -10.96
N GLY A 110 1.81 -8.02 -11.07
CA GLY A 110 2.19 -8.97 -10.03
C GLY A 110 2.77 -8.29 -8.80
N ILE A 111 2.40 -8.78 -7.61
CA ILE A 111 2.99 -8.35 -6.34
C ILE A 111 4.12 -9.31 -5.97
N GLU A 112 5.27 -8.73 -5.64
CA GLU A 112 6.44 -9.44 -5.15
C GLU A 112 6.74 -8.95 -3.74
N ARG A 113 6.90 -9.89 -2.81
CA ARG A 113 7.13 -9.63 -1.38
C ARG A 113 8.44 -10.24 -0.96
N ASN A 114 9.21 -9.48 -0.19
CA ASN A 114 10.48 -9.90 0.37
C ASN A 114 11.49 -10.38 -0.69
N VAL A 115 11.47 -9.77 -1.87
CA VAL A 115 12.37 -10.14 -2.97
C VAL A 115 13.69 -9.40 -2.84
N ARG A 116 14.80 -10.07 -3.14
CA ARG A 116 16.14 -9.54 -2.91
C ARG A 116 16.45 -8.35 -3.80
N ALA A 117 17.08 -7.33 -3.24
CA ALA A 117 17.74 -6.26 -3.98
C ALA A 117 19.12 -6.00 -3.40
N ILE A 118 20.10 -5.85 -4.30
CA ILE A 118 21.51 -5.70 -3.96
C ILE A 118 22.03 -4.40 -4.56
N ASP A 119 22.66 -3.59 -3.72
CA ASP A 119 23.43 -2.43 -4.15
C ASP A 119 24.73 -2.87 -4.83
N VAL A 120 24.83 -2.55 -6.11
CA VAL A 120 26.00 -2.80 -6.96
C VAL A 120 26.75 -1.51 -7.30
N SER A 121 26.39 -0.38 -6.67
CA SER A 121 27.12 0.88 -6.81
C SER A 121 28.56 0.75 -6.32
N PRO A 122 29.51 1.44 -6.96
CA PRO A 122 30.91 1.43 -6.53
C PRO A 122 31.10 2.01 -5.13
N ASN A 123 30.25 2.95 -4.72
CA ASN A 123 30.42 3.72 -3.49
C ASN A 123 29.61 3.20 -2.29
N ASN A 124 28.82 2.14 -2.45
CA ASN A 124 27.87 1.69 -1.41
C ASN A 124 26.79 2.73 -1.09
N ASP A 125 26.34 3.46 -2.10
CA ASP A 125 25.42 4.59 -1.96
C ASP A 125 24.05 4.29 -2.59
N TRP A 126 23.75 3.03 -2.91
CA TRP A 126 22.47 2.62 -3.47
C TRP A 126 22.09 3.34 -4.78
N THR A 127 23.07 3.91 -5.50
CA THR A 127 22.82 4.58 -6.78
C THR A 127 22.65 3.62 -7.95
N ASP A 128 23.02 2.35 -7.79
CA ASP A 128 22.82 1.30 -8.80
C ASP A 128 22.45 -0.04 -8.16
N VAL A 129 21.28 -0.58 -8.50
CA VAL A 129 20.66 -1.69 -7.78
C VAL A 129 20.23 -2.80 -8.71
N ARG A 130 20.58 -4.04 -8.38
CA ARG A 130 20.01 -5.24 -9.00
C ARG A 130 18.88 -5.77 -8.14
N VAL A 131 17.77 -6.14 -8.77
CA VAL A 131 16.60 -6.68 -8.08
C VAL A 131 16.32 -8.08 -8.61
N TRP A 132 15.86 -8.97 -7.74
CA TRP A 132 15.34 -10.27 -8.13
C TRP A 132 14.34 -10.16 -9.28
N TYR A 133 14.35 -11.15 -10.18
CA TYR A 133 13.51 -11.15 -11.37
C TYR A 133 12.89 -12.53 -11.57
N GLY A 134 11.57 -12.60 -11.47
CA GLY A 134 10.78 -13.83 -11.49
C GLY A 134 11.05 -14.74 -12.67
N PRO A 135 11.10 -14.26 -13.92
CA PRO A 135 11.33 -15.10 -15.10
C PRO A 135 12.63 -15.91 -15.07
N ILE A 136 13.64 -15.47 -14.32
CA ILE A 136 14.90 -16.21 -14.17
C ILE A 136 15.10 -16.80 -12.76
N GLY A 137 14.16 -16.56 -11.83
CA GLY A 137 14.21 -17.07 -10.45
C GLY A 137 15.38 -16.59 -9.60
N LYS A 138 16.11 -15.56 -10.05
CA LYS A 138 17.36 -15.09 -9.43
C LYS A 138 17.51 -13.58 -9.55
N LEU A 139 18.61 -13.05 -9.02
CA LEU A 139 18.96 -11.64 -9.17
C LEU A 139 19.00 -11.26 -10.66
N GLY A 140 18.31 -10.18 -11.02
CA GLY A 140 18.27 -9.64 -12.36
C GLY A 140 19.68 -9.32 -12.87
N THR A 141 19.91 -9.56 -14.17
CA THR A 141 21.21 -9.29 -14.80
C THR A 141 21.45 -7.79 -15.02
N ARG A 142 20.37 -7.02 -15.16
CA ARG A 142 20.41 -5.57 -15.32
C ARG A 142 20.52 -4.91 -13.95
N SER A 143 21.49 -4.01 -13.81
CA SER A 143 21.48 -3.02 -12.75
C SER A 143 20.58 -1.85 -13.14
N ASN A 144 20.00 -1.19 -12.14
CA ASN A 144 18.98 -0.17 -12.33
C ASN A 144 19.39 1.05 -11.51
N PRO A 145 19.54 2.22 -12.16
CA PRO A 145 19.93 3.42 -11.46
C PRO A 145 18.84 3.82 -10.47
N ALA A 146 19.24 4.17 -9.26
CA ALA A 146 18.35 4.64 -8.22
C ALA A 146 18.84 5.99 -7.66
N ARG A 147 17.92 6.70 -7.02
CA ARG A 147 18.20 7.99 -6.37
C ARG A 147 18.50 7.84 -4.89
N GLY A 148 18.12 6.72 -4.29
CA GLY A 148 18.15 6.47 -2.86
C GLY A 148 16.77 6.15 -2.30
N PHE A 149 16.61 6.37 -1.00
CA PHE A 149 15.43 6.05 -0.22
C PHE A 149 14.66 7.31 0.16
N ILE A 150 13.35 7.24 0.01
CA ILE A 150 12.40 8.19 0.58
C ILE A 150 11.91 7.59 1.89
N TYR A 151 12.11 8.30 2.98
CA TYR A 151 11.75 7.81 4.31
C TYR A 151 10.28 8.14 4.58
N ALA A 152 9.49 7.10 4.86
CA ALA A 152 8.17 7.31 5.40
C ALA A 152 8.31 8.08 6.72
N ASN A 153 7.44 9.07 6.93
CA ASN A 153 7.30 9.65 8.26
C ASN A 153 6.95 8.50 9.21
N ALA A 154 7.55 8.49 10.41
CA ALA A 154 7.24 7.48 11.41
C ALA A 154 5.72 7.30 11.48
N PRO A 155 5.21 6.05 11.63
CA PRO A 155 3.79 5.85 11.87
C PRO A 155 3.39 6.86 12.94
N ARG A 156 2.41 7.72 12.66
CA ARG A 156 1.70 8.39 13.74
C ARG A 156 1.30 7.24 14.64
N ASP A 157 1.85 7.21 15.86
CA ASP A 157 1.65 6.15 16.85
C ASP A 157 0.26 5.59 16.64
N GLU A 158 0.19 4.29 16.34
CA GLU A 158 -1.03 3.55 16.19
C GLU A 158 -2.01 4.10 17.20
N ALA A 159 -2.99 4.90 16.73
CA ALA A 159 -4.08 5.36 17.56
C ALA A 159 -4.60 4.07 18.16
N GLN A 160 -4.36 3.87 19.46
CA GLN A 160 -4.61 2.62 20.14
C GLN A 160 -6.02 2.19 19.74
N VAL A 161 -6.11 1.23 18.81
CA VAL A 161 -7.38 0.65 18.46
C VAL A 161 -7.64 -0.25 19.65
N GLN A 162 -8.27 0.34 20.65
CA GLN A 162 -8.87 -0.34 21.79
C GLN A 162 -9.93 -1.23 21.17
N PHE A 163 -9.54 -2.44 20.77
CA PHE A 163 -10.49 -3.51 20.55
C PHE A 163 -11.12 -3.77 21.91
N ALA A 164 -12.36 -3.32 22.09
CA ALA A 164 -13.16 -3.73 23.23
C ALA A 164 -13.32 -5.25 23.13
N SER A 165 -12.50 -5.98 23.86
CA SER A 165 -12.73 -7.40 24.11
C SER A 165 -14.06 -7.51 24.85
N ALA A 166 -15.09 -7.98 24.15
CA ALA A 166 -16.29 -8.47 24.82
C ALA A 166 -15.89 -9.75 25.55
N ASP A 167 -15.59 -9.64 26.84
CA ASP A 167 -15.37 -10.79 27.69
C ASP A 167 -16.65 -11.65 27.68
N ARG A 168 -16.50 -12.88 27.20
CA ARG A 168 -17.42 -13.98 27.47
C ARG A 168 -17.42 -14.23 28.98
N ALA A 169 -18.38 -13.64 29.69
CA ALA A 169 -18.77 -14.13 31.00
C ALA A 169 -19.84 -15.21 30.84
N THR A 170 -19.41 -16.44 30.57
CA THR A 170 -20.15 -17.64 30.97
C THR A 170 -19.45 -18.23 32.17
N ALA A 171 -19.96 -17.98 33.38
CA ALA A 171 -20.02 -18.94 34.49
C ALA A 171 -20.42 -18.23 35.80
N GLY A 172 -21.40 -18.80 36.50
CA GLY A 172 -21.86 -18.40 37.82
C GLY A 172 -23.31 -18.83 38.01
N SER A 173 -23.63 -20.13 37.99
CA SER A 173 -23.81 -20.93 39.22
C SER A 173 -24.74 -20.27 40.25
N ASP A 174 -26.05 -20.48 40.11
CA ASP A 174 -26.98 -20.37 41.23
C ASP A 174 -27.48 -21.76 41.59
N ALA A 175 -26.96 -22.27 42.70
CA ALA A 175 -27.46 -23.43 43.39
C ALA A 175 -28.62 -23.02 44.31
N ALA A 176 -29.63 -23.89 44.32
CA ALA A 176 -30.63 -24.12 45.37
C ALA A 176 -31.82 -23.15 45.51
N ARG A 177 -33.04 -23.70 45.33
CA ARG A 177 -33.97 -24.03 46.44
C ARG A 177 -35.31 -24.67 45.97
N GLY A 178 -35.79 -25.65 46.77
CA GLY A 178 -37.15 -26.23 46.79
C GLY A 178 -37.17 -27.71 46.36
N ALA A 179 -37.28 -28.73 47.21
CA ALA A 179 -38.44 -29.10 48.05
C ALA A 179 -39.74 -28.89 47.26
N TYR A 180 -40.53 -29.90 46.88
CA TYR A 180 -41.11 -31.03 47.62
C TYR A 180 -41.35 -32.21 46.67
#